data_AF-A0A833HFU3-F1
#
_entry.id   AF-A0A833HFU3-F1
#
_cell.length_a   1.000
_cell.length_b   1.000
_cell.length_c   1.000
_cell.angle_alpha   90.00
_cell.angle_beta   90.00
_cell.angle_gamma   90.00
#
_symmetry.space_group_name_H-M   'P 1'
#
loop_
_entity.id
_entity.type
_entity.pdbx_description
1 polymer ?
#
loop_
_entity_poly.entity_id
_entity_poly.type
_entity_poly.pdbx_seq_one_letter_code
_entity_poly.pdbx_strand_id
1 'polypeptide(L)'
;MVFFMAYGFLLVFLRDFAPGKEDWIAGYAVHPHFDARLAHVHGNLFALLCVLSGYLIAKLPIGDSLAPWSSWLALAGMLMPLGILGEVYLATPPWPVLVGGASMLLSAVVLATATFRGDQTAG
;
A
#
# COMPACT_ATOMS: atom_id res chain seq x y z
N MET A 1 6.13 5.09 4.12
CA MET A 1 5.16 6.17 4.43
C MET A 1 5.71 7.55 4.06
N VAL A 2 6.79 8.03 4.69
CA VAL A 2 7.35 9.39 4.46
C VAL A 2 7.49 9.77 2.98
N PHE A 3 8.12 8.92 2.18
CA PHE A 3 8.26 9.16 0.74
C PHE A 3 6.92 9.38 0.03
N PHE A 4 5.95 8.49 0.26
CA PHE A 4 4.62 8.65 -0.32
C PHE A 4 3.95 9.92 0.20
N MET A 5 4.04 10.27 1.50
CA MET A 5 3.49 11.53 2.01
C MET A 5 4.08 12.75 1.30
N ALA A 6 5.40 12.84 1.19
CA ALA A 6 6.08 13.92 0.48
C ALA A 6 5.63 13.99 -0.99
N TYR A 7 5.49 12.83 -1.64
CA TYR A 7 4.99 12.74 -3.00
C TYR A 7 3.55 13.25 -3.13
N GLY A 8 2.68 12.97 -2.16
CA GLY A 8 1.31 13.51 -2.13
C GLY A 8 1.28 15.04 -1.99
N PHE A 9 2.12 15.60 -1.11
CA PHE A 9 2.25 17.05 -0.99
C PHE A 9 2.70 17.69 -2.32
N LEU A 10 3.65 17.07 -3.01
CA LEU A 10 4.09 17.52 -4.33
C LEU A 10 2.94 17.47 -5.36
N LEU A 11 2.18 16.37 -5.41
CA LEU A 11 1.05 16.23 -6.34
C LEU A 11 -0.06 17.26 -6.07
N VAL A 12 -0.35 17.56 -4.80
CA VAL A 12 -1.28 18.63 -4.42
C VAL A 12 -0.72 19.99 -4.86
N PHE A 13 0.57 20.24 -4.64
CA PHE A 13 1.21 21.48 -5.08
C PHE A 13 1.04 21.71 -6.59
N LEU A 14 1.33 20.68 -7.40
CA LEU A 14 1.23 20.74 -8.86
C LEU A 14 -0.20 20.96 -9.35
N ARG A 15 -1.20 20.39 -8.67
CA ARG A 15 -2.63 20.59 -9.01
C ARG A 15 -3.17 21.96 -8.62
N ASP A 16 -2.74 22.53 -7.50
CA ASP A 16 -3.45 23.67 -6.89
C ASP A 16 -2.68 25.00 -6.96
N PHE A 17 -1.36 24.94 -6.98
CA PHE A 17 -0.50 26.10 -6.73
C PHE A 17 0.53 26.36 -7.83
N ALA A 18 0.90 25.35 -8.62
CA ALA A 18 1.87 25.54 -9.69
C ALA A 18 1.32 26.41 -10.83
N PRO A 19 2.17 27.18 -11.53
CA PRO A 19 1.82 27.80 -12.80
C PRO A 19 1.42 26.72 -13.83
N GLY A 20 0.34 26.92 -14.59
CA GLY A 20 -0.16 25.94 -15.56
C GLY A 20 -0.98 24.79 -14.93
N LYS A 21 -1.49 24.97 -13.72
CA LYS A 21 -2.34 23.99 -13.02
C LYS A 21 -3.64 23.66 -13.77
N GLU A 22 -4.07 24.50 -14.69
CA GLU A 22 -5.27 24.34 -15.50
C GLU A 22 -5.23 22.99 -16.25
N ASP A 23 -4.06 22.61 -16.77
CA ASP A 23 -3.84 21.33 -17.45
C ASP A 23 -3.89 20.15 -16.46
N TRP A 24 -3.37 20.33 -15.25
CA TRP A 24 -3.44 19.33 -14.17
C TRP A 24 -4.88 19.07 -13.72
N ILE A 25 -5.69 20.11 -13.66
CA ILE A 25 -7.11 20.03 -13.30
C ILE A 25 -7.90 19.39 -14.45
N ALA A 26 -7.64 19.79 -15.70
CA ALA A 26 -8.31 19.23 -16.88
C ALA A 26 -8.01 17.73 -17.06
N GLY A 27 -6.78 17.30 -16.75
CA GLY A 27 -6.34 15.91 -16.85
C GLY A 27 -6.65 15.02 -15.63
N TYR A 28 -7.46 15.48 -14.66
CA TYR A 28 -7.57 14.87 -13.33
C TYR A 28 -7.86 13.36 -13.31
N ALA A 29 -8.67 12.85 -14.25
CA ALA A 29 -9.14 11.47 -14.28
C ALA A 29 -8.48 10.59 -15.35
N VAL A 30 -7.71 11.18 -16.27
CA VAL A 30 -7.25 10.48 -17.49
C VAL A 30 -5.76 10.68 -17.80
N HIS A 31 -5.07 11.55 -17.06
CA HIS A 31 -3.64 11.81 -17.24
C HIS A 31 -2.79 10.94 -16.30
N PRO A 32 -1.52 10.61 -16.63
CA PRO A 32 -0.58 9.90 -15.75
C PRO A 32 -0.46 10.40 -14.30
N HIS A 33 -0.86 11.64 -14.03
CA HIS A 33 -0.92 12.19 -12.68
C HIS A 33 -2.04 11.56 -11.82
N PHE A 34 -3.04 10.91 -12.41
CA PHE A 34 -4.04 10.09 -11.73
C PHE A 34 -3.39 8.86 -11.10
N ASP A 35 -2.61 8.10 -11.87
CA ASP A 35 -1.92 6.90 -11.38
C ASP A 35 -0.87 7.25 -10.32
N ALA A 36 -0.17 8.38 -10.49
CA ALA A 36 0.68 8.96 -9.46
C ALA A 36 -0.05 9.17 -8.12
N ARG A 37 -1.29 9.67 -8.14
CA ARG A 37 -2.10 9.83 -6.92
C ARG A 37 -2.52 8.48 -6.34
N LEU A 38 -2.82 7.48 -7.17
CA LEU A 38 -3.09 6.12 -6.71
C LEU A 38 -1.88 5.53 -5.98
N ALA A 39 -0.67 5.72 -6.51
CA ALA A 39 0.56 5.29 -5.86
C ALA A 39 0.76 5.97 -4.51
N HIS A 40 0.52 7.28 -4.40
CA HIS A 40 0.60 8.03 -3.15
C HIS A 40 -0.36 7.47 -2.08
N VAL A 41 -1.66 7.35 -2.39
CA VAL A 41 -2.66 6.96 -1.39
C VAL A 41 -2.48 5.50 -0.96
N HIS A 42 -2.28 4.59 -1.92
CA HIS A 42 -2.05 3.18 -1.63
C HIS A 42 -0.71 2.98 -0.93
N GLY A 43 0.33 3.75 -1.28
CA GLY A 43 1.63 3.70 -0.62
C GLY A 43 1.58 4.11 0.85
N ASN A 44 0.76 5.09 1.20
CA ASN A 44 0.54 5.46 2.61
C ASN A 44 -0.33 4.43 3.34
N LEU A 45 -1.44 4.02 2.74
CA LEU A 45 -2.32 3.00 3.33
C LEU A 45 -1.56 1.69 3.59
N PHE A 46 -0.82 1.20 2.60
CA PHE A 46 -0.11 -0.08 2.72
C PHE A 46 1.04 0.00 3.71
N ALA A 47 1.75 1.15 3.77
CA ALA A 47 2.76 1.36 4.80
C ALA A 47 2.15 1.38 6.21
N LEU A 48 0.98 2.01 6.38
CA LEU A 48 0.25 1.98 7.65
C LEU A 48 -0.18 0.55 8.00
N LEU A 49 -0.74 -0.19 7.03
CA LEU A 49 -1.13 -1.59 7.22
C LEU A 49 0.06 -2.47 7.61
N CYS A 50 1.25 -2.27 7.02
CA CYS A 50 2.45 -2.99 7.44
C CYS A 50 2.78 -2.73 8.92
N VAL A 51 2.75 -1.46 9.34
CA VAL A 51 3.02 -1.09 10.74
C VAL A 51 1.95 -1.67 11.68
N LEU A 52 0.68 -1.57 11.32
CA LEU A 52 -0.43 -2.12 12.09
C LEU A 52 -0.37 -3.65 12.19
N SER A 53 -0.08 -4.35 11.08
CA SER A 53 0.11 -5.80 11.08
C SER A 53 1.25 -6.21 12.01
N GLY A 54 2.40 -5.53 11.92
CA GLY A 54 3.53 -5.79 12.83
C GLY A 54 3.18 -5.54 14.29
N TYR A 55 2.45 -4.46 14.58
CA TYR A 55 1.96 -4.15 15.92
C TYR A 55 0.99 -5.21 16.45
N LEU A 56 0.02 -5.65 15.64
CA LEU A 56 -0.95 -6.66 16.03
C LEU A 56 -0.31 -8.02 16.28
N ILE A 57 0.63 -8.43 15.41
CA ILE A 57 1.42 -9.65 15.62
C ILE A 57 2.19 -9.59 16.95
N ALA A 58 2.74 -8.43 17.31
CA ALA A 58 3.48 -8.26 18.56
C ALA A 58 2.60 -8.20 19.82
N LYS A 59 1.30 -7.94 19.69
CA LYS A 59 0.38 -7.73 20.82
C LYS A 59 -0.63 -8.84 21.04
N LEU A 60 -0.95 -9.60 20.02
CA LEU A 60 -1.93 -10.68 20.07
C LEU A 60 -1.22 -12.03 20.21
N PRO A 61 -1.87 -13.04 20.82
CA PRO A 61 -1.34 -14.40 20.92
C PRO A 61 -1.44 -15.12 19.57
N ILE A 62 -0.75 -14.60 18.55
CA ILE A 62 -0.75 -15.17 17.20
C ILE A 62 0.23 -16.35 17.16
N GLY A 63 -0.24 -17.52 16.71
CA GLY A 63 0.62 -18.70 16.60
C GLY A 63 1.84 -18.47 15.71
N ASP A 64 3.00 -18.97 16.17
CA ASP A 64 4.33 -18.75 15.57
C ASP A 64 4.44 -19.11 14.09
N SER A 65 3.59 -20.01 13.58
CA SER A 65 3.64 -20.44 12.19
C SER A 65 2.99 -19.47 11.20
N LEU A 66 1.99 -18.68 11.62
CA LEU A 66 1.23 -17.78 10.72
C LEU A 66 1.69 -16.32 10.79
N ALA A 67 2.24 -15.90 11.92
CA ALA A 67 2.83 -14.57 12.12
C ALA A 67 3.86 -14.19 11.02
N PRO A 68 4.88 -15.02 10.69
CA PRO A 68 5.86 -14.65 9.68
C PRO A 68 5.26 -14.56 8.27
N TRP A 69 4.31 -15.43 7.92
CA TRP A 69 3.63 -15.40 6.62
C TRP A 69 2.82 -14.12 6.43
N SER A 70 2.04 -13.72 7.45
CA SER A 70 1.27 -12.47 7.38
C SER A 70 2.20 -11.26 7.21
N SER A 71 3.31 -11.21 7.96
CA SER A 71 4.28 -10.11 7.88
C SER A 71 4.94 -10.02 6.50
N TRP A 72 5.41 -11.14 5.95
CA TRP A 72 6.01 -11.17 4.62
C TRP A 72 5.01 -10.79 3.51
N LEU A 73 3.77 -11.25 3.60
CA LEU A 73 2.71 -10.87 2.66
C LEU A 73 2.38 -9.37 2.74
N ALA A 74 2.37 -8.78 3.95
CA ALA A 74 2.15 -7.34 4.11
C ALA A 74 3.27 -6.54 3.44
N LEU A 75 4.53 -6.93 3.67
CA LEU A 75 5.69 -6.29 3.05
C LEU A 75 5.69 -6.45 1.53
N ALA A 76 5.38 -7.65 1.02
CA ALA A 76 5.20 -7.90 -0.41
C ALA A 76 4.07 -7.05 -1.00
N GLY A 77 3.07 -6.69 -0.18
CA GLY A 77 2.02 -5.74 -0.55
C GLY A 77 2.54 -4.39 -1.05
N MET A 78 3.67 -3.91 -0.51
CA MET A 78 4.30 -2.65 -0.95
C MET A 78 4.74 -2.67 -2.42
N LEU A 79 4.80 -3.84 -3.05
CA LEU A 79 5.02 -3.96 -4.48
C LEU A 79 3.94 -3.26 -5.31
N MET A 80 2.71 -3.13 -4.81
CA MET A 80 1.64 -2.45 -5.53
C MET A 80 1.93 -0.97 -5.76
N PRO A 81 2.08 -0.13 -4.71
CA PRO A 81 2.36 1.29 -4.91
C PRO A 81 3.70 1.54 -5.61
N LEU A 82 4.70 0.67 -5.41
CA LEU A 82 5.96 0.75 -6.16
C LEU A 82 5.78 0.39 -7.64
N GLY A 83 4.94 -0.60 -7.93
CA GLY A 83 4.57 -1.03 -9.27
C GLY A 83 3.85 0.07 -10.05
N ILE A 84 2.93 0.80 -9.40
CA ILE A 84 2.24 1.94 -10.02
C ILE A 84 3.25 3.02 -10.39
N LEU A 85 4.21 3.35 -9.51
CA LEU A 85 5.28 4.29 -9.86
C LEU A 85 6.16 3.77 -10.99
N GLY A 86 6.46 2.47 -11.02
CA GLY A 86 7.20 1.83 -12.11
C GLY A 86 6.45 1.92 -13.45
N GLU A 87 5.14 1.71 -13.46
CA GLU A 87 4.31 1.82 -14.66
C GLU A 87 4.32 3.27 -15.19
N VAL A 88 4.10 4.24 -14.29
CA VAL A 88 4.06 5.67 -14.65
C VAL A 88 5.41 6.19 -15.15
N TYR A 89 6.52 5.80 -14.51
CA TYR A 89 7.83 6.41 -14.77
C TYR A 89 8.75 5.57 -15.64
N LEU A 90 8.59 4.25 -15.64
CA LEU A 90 9.48 3.31 -16.31
C LEU A 90 8.75 2.44 -17.34
N ALA A 91 7.44 2.65 -17.54
CA ALA A 91 6.59 1.83 -18.42
C ALA A 91 6.70 0.32 -18.10
N THR A 92 6.92 -0.03 -16.83
CA THR A 92 6.98 -1.43 -16.41
C THR A 92 5.62 -2.10 -16.53
N PRO A 93 5.56 -3.41 -16.79
CA PRO A 93 4.29 -4.12 -16.87
C PRO A 93 3.53 -4.10 -15.53
N PRO A 94 2.20 -4.29 -15.52
CA PRO A 94 1.34 -4.12 -14.35
C PRO A 94 1.42 -5.28 -13.33
N TRP A 95 2.20 -6.32 -13.61
CA TRP A 95 2.32 -7.51 -12.75
C TRP A 95 2.72 -7.20 -11.31
N PRO A 96 3.65 -6.26 -11.01
CA PRO A 96 3.98 -5.86 -9.64
C PRO A 96 2.77 -5.27 -8.90
N VAL A 97 1.90 -4.55 -9.61
CA VAL A 97 0.66 -3.97 -9.06
C VAL A 97 -0.27 -5.07 -8.59
N LEU A 98 -0.53 -6.06 -9.46
CA LEU A 98 -1.42 -7.18 -9.16
C LEU A 98 -0.88 -8.08 -8.04
N VAL A 99 0.41 -8.42 -8.10
CA VAL A 99 1.05 -9.27 -7.08
C VAL A 99 1.07 -8.56 -5.72
N GLY A 100 1.37 -7.27 -5.68
CA GLY A 100 1.32 -6.49 -4.44
C GLY A 100 -0.10 -6.41 -3.87
N GLY A 101 -1.09 -6.10 -4.70
CA GLY A 101 -2.49 -6.03 -4.25
C GLY A 101 -2.98 -7.35 -3.67
N ALA A 102 -2.72 -8.45 -4.37
CA ALA A 102 -3.06 -9.80 -3.89
C ALA A 102 -2.32 -10.15 -2.60
N SER A 103 -1.04 -9.78 -2.47
CA SER A 103 -0.24 -10.05 -1.27
C SER A 103 -0.79 -9.32 -0.05
N MET A 104 -1.16 -8.05 -0.18
CA MET A 104 -1.75 -7.29 0.93
C MET A 104 -3.11 -7.87 1.35
N LEU A 105 -3.95 -8.25 0.38
CA LEU A 105 -5.23 -8.91 0.66
C LEU A 105 -5.04 -10.23 1.42
N LEU A 106 -4.13 -11.08 0.94
CA LEU A 106 -3.81 -12.35 1.59
C LEU A 106 -3.22 -12.15 2.98
N SER A 107 -2.36 -11.14 3.16
CA SER A 107 -1.83 -10.79 4.49
C SER A 107 -2.93 -10.51 5.50
N ALA A 108 -3.93 -9.71 5.10
CA ALA A 108 -5.07 -9.38 5.95
C ALA A 108 -5.90 -10.62 6.32
N VAL A 109 -6.15 -11.52 5.36
CA VAL A 109 -6.85 -12.78 5.60
C VAL A 109 -6.07 -13.69 6.55
N VAL A 110 -4.76 -13.84 6.34
CA VAL A 110 -3.90 -14.65 7.22
C VAL A 110 -3.85 -14.05 8.63
N LEU A 111 -3.71 -12.73 8.76
CA LEU A 111 -3.69 -12.07 10.08
C LEU A 111 -5.01 -12.26 10.82
N ALA A 112 -6.15 -12.08 10.13
CA ALA A 112 -7.47 -12.28 10.71
C ALA A 112 -7.65 -13.73 11.18
N THR A 113 -7.38 -14.70 10.31
CA THR A 113 -7.51 -16.14 10.65
C THR A 113 -6.58 -16.56 11.79
N ALA A 114 -5.35 -16.03 11.82
CA ALA A 114 -4.39 -16.32 12.88
C ALA A 114 -4.82 -15.71 14.22
N THR A 115 -5.42 -14.51 14.19
CA THR A 115 -6.00 -13.87 15.39
C THR A 115 -7.16 -14.69 15.95
N PHE A 116 -8.11 -15.13 15.12
CA PHE A 116 -9.25 -15.95 15.56
C PHE A 116 -8.85 -17.34 16.07
N ARG A 117 -7.74 -17.90 15.59
CA ARG A 117 -7.20 -19.17 16.08
C ARG A 117 -6.43 -19.01 17.39
N GLY A 118 -5.65 -17.94 17.52
CA GLY A 118 -4.89 -17.64 18.73
C GLY A 118 -5.78 -17.44 19.96
N ASP A 119 -6.92 -16.78 19.77
CA ASP A 119 -7.94 -16.59 20.81
C ASP A 119 -8.48 -17.94 21.33
N GLN A 120 -8.73 -18.91 20.44
CA GLN A 120 -9.22 -20.24 20.81
C GLN A 120 -8.18 -21.10 21.56
N THR A 121 -6.88 -20.80 21.44
CA THR A 121 -5.82 -21.52 22.17
C THR A 121 -5.49 -20.91 23.53
N ALA A 122 -6.03 -19.71 23.82
CA ALA A 122 -5.74 -18.96 25.04
C ALA A 122 -6.81 -19.10 26.14
N GLY A 123 -7.94 -19.75 25.85
CA GLY A 123 -9.02 -20.08 26.80
C GLY A 123 -8.97 -21.52 27.26
#